data_AF-A0A1I6YKW3-F1
#
_entry.id   AF-A0A1I6YKW3-F1
#
_cell.length_a   1.000
_cell.length_b   1.000
_cell.length_c   1.000
_cell.angle_alpha   90.00
_cell.angle_beta   90.00
_cell.angle_gamma   90.00
#
_symmetry.space_group_name_H-M   'P 1'
#
loop_
_entity.id
_entity.type
_entity.pdbx_description
1 polymer ?
#
loop_
_entity_poly.entity_id
_entity_poly.type
_entity_poly.pdbx_seq_one_letter_code
_entity_poly.pdbx_strand_id
1 'polypeptide(L)'
;MKKYLLFLPTALYFYLLYGISQLIDSSSYFPTGSTFLDILPYLVLTLLTAITYLIGLVTLLTSREHTAKSAVIAALLVKIPQLVPLGLLLGGSMVLLCLPLGILGSIVIWCIVGFVYFATSIAEAIACFKMWRAGQLSLPLAILLGVCSFIVVLDYMALLVILIKLFAKQPQAQV
;
A
#
# COMPACT_ATOMS: atom_id res chain seq x y z
N MET A 1 6.07 -20.68 -2.12
CA MET A 1 5.46 -19.50 -2.78
C MET A 1 6.35 -18.28 -2.61
N LYS A 2 6.38 -17.39 -3.61
CA LYS A 2 7.03 -16.07 -3.51
C LYS A 2 6.32 -15.26 -2.40
N LYS A 3 6.88 -15.23 -1.19
CA LYS A 3 6.25 -14.70 0.05
C LYS A 3 5.82 -13.21 -0.06
N TYR A 4 6.37 -12.44 -1.00
CA TYR A 4 5.91 -11.07 -1.29
C TYR A 4 4.50 -11.00 -1.90
N LEU A 5 3.94 -12.11 -2.39
CA LEU A 5 2.55 -12.19 -2.85
C LEU A 5 1.53 -12.04 -1.70
N LEU A 6 1.97 -12.16 -0.44
CA LEU A 6 1.12 -11.89 0.72
C LEU A 6 0.67 -10.42 0.79
N PHE A 7 1.38 -9.53 0.10
CA PHE A 7 1.01 -8.13 0.00
C PHE A 7 0.04 -7.83 -1.16
N LEU A 8 -0.31 -8.82 -1.97
CA LEU A 8 -1.21 -8.67 -3.11
C LEU A 8 -2.61 -8.16 -2.73
N PRO A 9 -3.26 -8.63 -1.64
CA PRO A 9 -4.54 -8.08 -1.20
C PRO A 9 -4.45 -6.59 -0.86
N THR A 10 -3.34 -6.15 -0.24
CA THR A 10 -3.09 -4.74 0.07
C THR A 10 -2.85 -3.90 -1.18
N ALA A 11 -2.14 -4.46 -2.16
CA ALA A 11 -1.90 -3.81 -3.45
C ALA A 11 -3.20 -3.59 -4.23
N LEU A 12 -4.11 -4.56 -4.19
CA LEU A 12 -5.37 -4.55 -4.95
C LEU A 12 -6.57 -4.05 -4.15
N TYR A 13 -6.38 -3.61 -2.90
CA TYR A 13 -7.46 -3.30 -1.96
C TYR A 13 -8.53 -2.38 -2.56
N PHE A 14 -8.13 -1.26 -3.15
CA PHE A 14 -9.05 -0.30 -3.75
C PHE A 14 -9.75 -0.82 -5.01
N TYR A 15 -9.08 -1.64 -5.81
CA TYR A 15 -9.69 -2.27 -6.99
C TYR A 15 -10.72 -3.33 -6.60
N LEU A 16 -10.43 -4.10 -5.54
CA LEU A 16 -11.36 -5.09 -4.99
C LEU A 16 -12.56 -4.41 -4.33
N LEU A 17 -12.34 -3.33 -3.58
CA LEU A 17 -13.42 -2.50 -3.04
C LEU A 17 -14.33 -1.97 -4.16
N TYR A 18 -13.72 -1.42 -5.22
CA TYR A 18 -14.47 -0.93 -6.37
C TYR A 18 -15.26 -2.06 -7.05
N GLY A 19 -14.63 -3.22 -7.31
CA GLY A 19 -15.32 -4.38 -7.89
C GLY A 19 -16.51 -4.86 -7.05
N ILE A 20 -16.34 -4.95 -5.72
CA ILE A 20 -17.43 -5.30 -4.79
C ILE A 20 -18.56 -4.26 -4.87
N SER A 21 -18.23 -2.98 -4.95
CA SER A 21 -19.24 -1.90 -5.07
C SER A 21 -20.02 -1.89 -6.38
N GLN A 22 -19.50 -2.52 -7.44
CA GLN A 22 -20.21 -2.69 -8.71
C GLN A 22 -21.06 -3.97 -8.72
N LEU A 23 -20.66 -5.00 -7.96
CA LEU A 23 -21.39 -6.26 -7.81
C LEU A 23 -22.57 -6.15 -6.85
N ILE A 24 -22.45 -5.29 -5.84
CA ILE A 24 -23.53 -4.97 -4.91
C ILE A 24 -24.31 -3.81 -5.53
N ASP A 25 -25.53 -4.11 -5.97
CA ASP A 25 -26.35 -3.28 -6.84
C ASP A 25 -26.42 -1.78 -6.43
N SER A 26 -26.25 -0.91 -7.42
CA SER A 26 -26.16 0.55 -7.30
C SER A 26 -27.41 1.26 -6.74
N SER A 27 -28.50 0.51 -6.51
CA SER A 27 -29.71 0.99 -5.81
C SER A 27 -29.50 1.26 -4.31
N SER A 28 -28.34 0.87 -3.78
CA SER A 28 -27.95 0.97 -2.36
C SER A 28 -26.97 2.11 -2.04
N TYR A 29 -26.75 3.08 -2.94
CA TYR A 29 -25.94 4.26 -2.61
C TYR A 29 -26.63 5.21 -1.60
N PHE A 30 -27.96 5.09 -1.44
CA PHE A 30 -28.74 5.70 -0.35
C PHE A 30 -29.84 4.73 0.14
N PRO A 31 -29.51 3.65 0.85
CA PRO A 31 -30.52 2.84 1.49
C PRO A 31 -30.88 3.52 2.80
N THR A 32 -32.13 3.94 2.97
CA THR A 32 -32.71 4.33 4.26
C THR A 32 -32.77 3.17 5.28
N GLY A 33 -31.95 2.15 5.10
CA GLY A 33 -31.84 0.95 5.92
C GLY A 33 -30.76 0.01 5.37
N SER A 34 -29.47 0.37 5.48
CA SER A 34 -28.38 -0.56 5.19
C SER A 34 -28.43 -1.71 6.18
N THR A 35 -28.60 -2.95 5.70
CA THR A 35 -28.56 -4.12 6.57
C THR A 35 -27.11 -4.54 6.81
N PHE A 36 -26.84 -5.20 7.93
CA PHE A 36 -25.49 -5.71 8.26
C PHE A 36 -24.89 -6.59 7.14
N LEU A 37 -25.74 -7.25 6.36
CA LEU A 37 -25.36 -8.08 5.22
C LEU A 37 -24.74 -7.28 4.06
N ASP A 38 -25.11 -6.01 3.89
CA ASP A 38 -24.59 -5.15 2.82
C ASP A 38 -23.15 -4.68 3.11
N ILE A 39 -22.79 -4.56 4.40
CA ILE A 39 -21.48 -4.13 4.88
C ILE A 39 -20.51 -5.31 5.02
N LEU A 40 -21.03 -6.52 5.21
CA LEU A 40 -20.25 -7.73 5.48
C LEU A 40 -19.14 -8.01 4.45
N PRO A 41 -19.36 -7.91 3.13
CA PRO A 41 -18.31 -8.16 2.14
C PRO A 41 -17.13 -7.19 2.27
N TYR A 42 -17.41 -5.91 2.53
CA TYR A 42 -16.40 -4.88 2.73
C TYR A 42 -15.59 -5.13 4.02
N LEU A 43 -16.26 -5.56 5.09
CA LEU A 43 -15.63 -5.88 6.37
C LEU A 43 -14.71 -7.10 6.25
N VAL A 44 -15.18 -8.17 5.58
CA VAL A 44 -14.37 -9.37 5.32
C VAL A 44 -13.14 -9.04 4.48
N LEU A 45 -13.29 -8.27 3.40
CA LEU A 45 -12.16 -7.85 2.57
C LEU A 45 -11.14 -7.03 3.36
N THR A 46 -11.62 -6.11 4.20
CA THR A 46 -10.75 -5.26 5.03
C THR A 46 -9.98 -6.09 6.06
N LEU A 47 -10.64 -7.02 6.75
CA LEU A 47 -9.98 -7.94 7.69
C LEU A 47 -8.97 -8.84 6.98
N LEU A 48 -9.32 -9.42 5.82
CA LEU A 48 -8.41 -10.23 5.03
C LEU A 48 -7.15 -9.44 4.62
N THR A 49 -7.34 -8.20 4.17
CA THR A 49 -6.25 -7.31 3.78
C THR A 49 -5.36 -6.96 4.96
N ALA A 50 -5.94 -6.64 6.12
CA ALA A 50 -5.19 -6.35 7.34
C ALA A 50 -4.38 -7.57 7.83
N ILE A 51 -5.00 -8.75 7.87
CA ILE A 51 -4.35 -9.99 8.32
C ILE A 51 -3.21 -10.36 7.37
N THR A 52 -3.45 -10.36 6.06
CA THR A 52 -2.43 -10.71 5.06
C THR A 52 -1.28 -9.71 5.05
N TYR A 53 -1.58 -8.42 5.23
CA TYR A 53 -0.58 -7.37 5.42
C TYR A 53 0.30 -7.62 6.66
N LEU A 54 -0.30 -7.88 7.82
CA LEU A 54 0.43 -8.15 9.07
C LEU A 54 1.32 -9.40 8.94
N ILE A 55 0.79 -10.49 8.39
CA ILE A 55 1.56 -11.72 8.15
C ILE A 55 2.70 -11.43 7.16
N GLY A 56 2.43 -10.69 6.08
CA GLY A 56 3.42 -10.25 5.11
C GLY A 56 4.53 -9.44 5.76
N LEU A 57 4.18 -8.47 6.60
CA LEU A 57 5.10 -7.60 7.33
C LEU A 57 6.02 -8.38 8.27
N VAL A 58 5.44 -9.25 9.11
CA VAL A 58 6.20 -10.12 10.03
C VAL A 58 7.12 -11.05 9.26
N THR A 59 6.64 -11.62 8.16
CA THR A 59 7.44 -12.49 7.28
C THR A 59 8.59 -11.72 6.64
N LEU A 60 8.33 -10.48 6.20
CA LEU A 60 9.33 -9.61 5.59
C LEU A 60 10.42 -9.23 6.59
N LEU A 61 10.07 -8.93 7.84
CA LEU A 61 10.99 -8.57 8.92
C LEU A 61 11.83 -9.76 9.40
N THR A 62 11.19 -10.90 9.68
CA THR A 62 11.80 -12.03 10.40
C THR A 62 12.62 -12.94 9.49
N SER A 63 12.26 -13.06 8.21
CA SER A 63 12.97 -14.00 7.34
C SER A 63 14.36 -13.48 6.94
N ARG A 64 15.39 -14.28 7.26
CA ARG A 64 16.77 -14.10 6.77
C ARG A 64 16.89 -14.38 5.26
N GLU A 65 15.99 -15.19 4.70
CA GLU A 65 15.93 -15.50 3.26
C GLU A 65 15.48 -14.32 2.39
N HIS A 66 14.77 -13.33 2.95
CA HIS A 66 14.34 -12.17 2.18
C HIS A 66 15.51 -11.20 1.98
N THR A 67 16.20 -11.42 0.87
CA THR A 67 17.18 -10.51 0.29
C THR A 67 16.57 -9.14 0.03
N ALA A 68 17.41 -8.09 0.06
CA ALA A 68 16.99 -6.71 -0.21
C ALA A 68 16.09 -6.58 -1.45
N LYS A 69 16.39 -7.34 -2.52
CA LYS A 69 15.58 -7.41 -3.75
C LYS A 69 14.11 -7.78 -3.50
N SER A 70 13.84 -8.76 -2.65
CA SER A 70 12.48 -9.19 -2.37
C SER A 70 11.68 -8.16 -1.56
N ALA A 71 12.35 -7.40 -0.69
CA ALA A 71 11.71 -6.33 0.08
C ALA A 71 11.39 -5.11 -0.80
N VAL A 72 12.29 -4.76 -1.72
CA VAL A 72 12.03 -3.70 -2.71
C VAL A 72 10.89 -4.10 -3.65
N ILE A 73 10.86 -5.35 -4.14
CA ILE A 73 9.74 -5.85 -4.97
C ILE A 73 8.42 -5.81 -4.19
N ALA A 74 8.42 -6.19 -2.92
CA ALA A 74 7.24 -6.07 -2.07
C ALA A 74 6.77 -4.61 -1.96
N ALA A 75 7.67 -3.66 -1.69
CA ALA A 75 7.35 -2.24 -1.61
C ALA A 75 6.76 -1.71 -2.94
N LEU A 76 7.35 -2.05 -4.09
CA LEU A 76 6.82 -1.70 -5.41
C LEU A 76 5.42 -2.29 -5.64
N LEU A 77 5.23 -3.56 -5.27
CA LEU A 77 3.97 -4.27 -5.47
C LEU A 77 2.83 -3.59 -4.72
N VAL A 78 3.07 -3.05 -3.54
CA VAL A 78 2.01 -2.38 -2.76
C VAL A 78 1.83 -0.93 -3.19
N LYS A 79 2.90 -0.20 -3.50
CA LYS A 79 2.80 1.24 -3.82
C LYS A 79 2.34 1.57 -5.23
N ILE A 80 2.84 0.86 -6.25
CA ILE A 80 2.54 1.22 -7.65
C ILE A 80 1.05 1.09 -7.96
N PRO A 81 0.37 -0.02 -7.63
CA PRO A 81 -1.05 -0.16 -7.93
C PRO A 81 -1.93 0.87 -7.20
N GLN A 82 -1.45 1.46 -6.10
CA GLN A 82 -2.22 2.44 -5.35
C GLN A 82 -2.23 3.84 -5.96
N LEU A 83 -1.31 4.17 -6.89
CA LEU A 83 -1.25 5.50 -7.52
C LEU A 83 -2.58 5.94 -8.15
N VAL A 84 -3.17 5.07 -8.96
CA VAL A 84 -4.41 5.38 -9.70
C VAL A 84 -5.60 5.52 -8.74
N PRO A 85 -5.85 4.56 -7.83
CA PRO A 85 -6.87 4.73 -6.79
C PRO A 85 -6.69 5.97 -5.94
N LEU A 86 -5.46 6.31 -5.54
CA LEU A 86 -5.18 7.47 -4.70
C LEU A 86 -5.58 8.76 -5.43
N GLY A 87 -5.21 8.89 -6.70
CA GLY A 87 -5.59 10.04 -7.54
C GLY A 87 -7.10 10.15 -7.74
N LEU A 88 -7.77 9.02 -8.01
CA LEU A 88 -9.23 8.97 -8.16
C LEU A 88 -9.97 9.27 -6.87
N LEU A 89 -9.50 8.77 -5.73
CA LEU A 89 -10.10 9.01 -4.41
C LEU A 89 -9.86 10.45 -3.95
N LEU A 90 -8.69 11.02 -4.21
CA LEU A 90 -8.43 12.43 -3.95
C LEU A 90 -9.39 13.31 -4.75
N GLY A 91 -9.48 13.11 -6.08
CA GLY A 91 -10.40 13.87 -6.93
C GLY A 91 -11.87 13.64 -6.58
N GLY A 92 -12.27 12.38 -6.37
CA GLY A 92 -13.63 12.01 -5.99
C GLY A 92 -14.04 12.54 -4.61
N SER A 93 -13.12 12.56 -3.65
CA SER A 93 -13.36 13.13 -2.32
C SER A 93 -13.63 14.64 -2.36
N MET A 94 -13.03 15.36 -3.32
CA MET A 94 -13.26 16.78 -3.54
C MET A 94 -14.63 17.03 -4.17
N VAL A 95 -15.05 16.18 -5.11
CA VAL A 95 -16.40 16.24 -5.71
C VAL A 95 -17.49 15.93 -4.67
N LEU A 96 -17.22 14.98 -3.77
CA LEU A 96 -18.12 14.62 -2.66
C LEU A 96 -18.41 15.81 -1.74
N LEU A 97 -17.47 16.74 -1.53
CA LEU A 97 -17.70 17.93 -0.70
C LEU A 97 -18.84 18.82 -1.22
N CYS A 98 -19.21 18.71 -2.50
CA CYS A 98 -20.31 19.45 -3.11
C CYS A 98 -21.70 18.83 -2.84
N LEU A 99 -21.76 17.63 -2.23
CA LEU A 99 -23.02 16.91 -1.96
C LEU A 99 -23.44 17.02 -0.49
N PRO A 100 -24.75 17.07 -0.18
CA PRO A 100 -25.24 16.97 1.19
C PRO A 100 -24.84 15.61 1.78
N LEU A 101 -24.27 15.61 3.00
CA LEU A 101 -23.58 14.48 3.67
C LEU A 101 -22.21 14.08 3.11
N GLY A 102 -21.75 14.70 2.03
CA GLY A 102 -20.49 14.35 1.39
C GLY A 102 -19.23 14.69 2.19
N ILE A 103 -19.32 15.61 3.16
CA ILE A 103 -18.24 15.87 4.14
C ILE A 103 -17.92 14.60 4.94
N LEU A 104 -18.95 13.89 5.41
CA LEU A 104 -18.78 12.69 6.23
C LEU A 104 -18.18 11.54 5.41
N GLY A 105 -18.66 11.37 4.18
CA GLY A 105 -18.08 10.41 3.23
C GLY A 105 -16.63 10.74 2.85
N SER A 106 -16.32 12.03 2.66
CA SER A 106 -14.96 12.48 2.39
C SER A 106 -14.03 12.15 3.56
N ILE A 107 -14.41 12.47 4.81
CA ILE A 107 -13.62 12.14 6.01
C ILE A 107 -13.29 10.63 6.06
N VAL A 108 -14.29 9.77 5.82
CA VAL A 108 -14.08 8.31 5.81
C VAL A 108 -13.08 7.89 4.73
N ILE A 109 -13.23 8.40 3.51
CA ILE A 109 -12.29 8.12 2.40
C ILE A 109 -10.87 8.55 2.77
N TRP A 110 -10.70 9.76 3.32
CA TRP A 110 -9.40 10.28 3.74
C TRP A 110 -8.75 9.44 4.84
N CYS A 111 -9.53 8.95 5.79
CA CYS A 111 -9.04 8.02 6.82
C CYS A 111 -8.54 6.69 6.22
N ILE A 112 -9.30 6.11 5.27
CA ILE A 112 -8.91 4.87 4.59
C ILE A 112 -7.64 5.08 3.77
N VAL A 113 -7.59 6.17 2.98
CA VAL A 113 -6.41 6.53 2.18
C VAL A 113 -5.20 6.75 3.08
N GLY A 114 -5.34 7.48 4.18
CA GLY A 114 -4.26 7.72 5.14
C GLY A 114 -3.72 6.43 5.75
N PHE A 115 -4.61 5.51 6.16
CA PHE A 115 -4.20 4.22 6.71
C PHE A 115 -3.46 3.35 5.69
N VAL A 116 -4.00 3.24 4.47
CA VAL A 116 -3.38 2.45 3.40
C VAL A 116 -2.02 3.04 3.02
N TYR A 117 -1.95 4.37 2.86
CA TYR A 117 -0.69 5.09 2.61
C TYR A 117 0.35 4.81 3.69
N PHE A 118 -0.04 4.91 4.97
CA PHE A 118 0.84 4.63 6.09
C PHE A 118 1.35 3.18 6.07
N ALA A 119 0.49 2.20 5.81
CA ALA A 119 0.86 0.80 5.69
C ALA A 119 1.89 0.56 4.57
N THR A 120 1.69 1.14 3.39
CA THR A 120 2.66 0.98 2.29
C THR A 120 4.01 1.64 2.56
N SER A 121 4.00 2.75 3.31
CA SER A 121 5.20 3.48 3.70
C SER A 121 6.07 2.66 4.66
N ILE A 122 5.46 1.86 5.54
CA ILE A 122 6.20 0.92 6.40
C ILE A 122 6.91 -0.15 5.56
N ALA A 123 6.24 -0.71 4.55
CA ALA A 123 6.86 -1.73 3.68
C ALA A 123 8.09 -1.17 2.96
N GLU A 124 8.04 0.09 2.52
CA GLU A 124 9.18 0.78 1.92
C GLU A 124 10.30 1.09 2.92
N ALA A 125 9.97 1.53 4.14
CA ALA A 125 10.96 1.73 5.19
C ALA A 125 11.69 0.42 5.54
N ILE A 126 10.99 -0.71 5.56
CA ILE A 126 11.61 -2.04 5.74
C ILE A 126 12.51 -2.40 4.57
N ALA A 127 12.12 -2.06 3.34
CA ALA A 127 12.98 -2.25 2.17
C ALA A 127 14.28 -1.46 2.30
N CYS A 128 14.22 -0.19 2.72
CA CYS A 128 15.41 0.63 3.02
C CYS A 128 16.30 -0.03 4.07
N PHE A 129 15.71 -0.47 5.18
CA PHE A 129 16.43 -1.14 6.26
C PHE A 129 17.13 -2.42 5.79
N LYS A 130 16.47 -3.22 4.96
CA LYS A 130 17.05 -4.43 4.38
C LYS A 130 18.15 -4.14 3.36
N MET A 131 18.03 -3.08 2.57
CA MET A 131 19.10 -2.63 1.67
C MET A 131 20.34 -2.16 2.45
N TRP A 132 20.15 -1.47 3.57
CA TRP A 132 21.26 -1.11 4.46
C TRP A 132 21.94 -2.36 5.03
N ARG A 133 21.19 -3.32 5.58
CA ARG A 133 21.75 -4.58 6.08
C ARG A 133 22.48 -5.40 5.01
N ALA A 134 22.05 -5.32 3.76
CA ALA A 134 22.72 -5.93 2.62
C ALA A 134 23.96 -5.15 2.13
N GLY A 135 24.32 -4.05 2.81
CA GLY A 135 25.41 -3.17 2.41
C GLY A 135 25.15 -2.41 1.11
N GLN A 136 23.93 -2.44 0.57
CA GLN A 136 23.58 -1.76 -0.69
C GLN A 136 23.33 -0.26 -0.51
N LEU A 137 23.04 0.15 0.73
CA LEU A 137 22.78 1.53 1.11
C LEU A 137 23.58 1.90 2.36
N SER A 138 24.00 3.17 2.45
CA SER A 138 24.56 3.71 3.69
C SER A 138 23.45 3.95 4.73
N LEU A 139 23.77 3.80 6.02
CA LEU A 139 22.82 4.00 7.11
C LEU A 139 22.10 5.37 7.05
N PRO A 140 22.80 6.50 6.83
CA PRO A 140 22.14 7.81 6.80
C PRO A 140 21.14 7.92 5.64
N LEU A 141 21.51 7.38 4.47
CA LEU A 141 20.63 7.40 3.30
C LEU A 141 19.42 6.48 3.49
N ALA A 142 19.58 5.34 4.16
CA ALA A 142 18.46 4.43 4.44
C ALA A 142 17.45 5.04 5.42
N ILE A 143 17.94 5.76 6.45
CA ILE A 143 17.09 6.52 7.36
C ILE A 143 16.38 7.64 6.62
N LEU A 144 17.10 8.43 5.82
CA LEU A 144 16.53 9.53 5.04
C LEU A 144 15.42 9.03 4.10
N LEU A 145 15.68 8.00 3.30
CA LEU A 145 14.70 7.41 2.39
C LEU A 145 13.51 6.81 3.14
N GLY A 146 13.76 6.16 4.28
CA GLY A 146 12.70 5.62 5.13
C GLY A 146 11.84 6.69 5.80
N VAL A 147 12.34 7.91 6.02
CA VAL A 147 11.52 9.05 6.47
C VAL A 147 10.80 9.69 5.30
N CYS A 148 11.48 9.86 4.16
CA CYS A 148 10.88 10.37 2.93
C CYS A 148 9.73 9.51 2.43
N SER A 149 9.73 8.19 2.71
CA SER A 149 8.63 7.30 2.32
C SER A 149 7.30 7.60 2.99
N PHE A 150 7.28 8.41 4.07
CA PHE A 150 6.06 8.87 4.75
C PHE A 150 5.59 10.26 4.29
N ILE A 151 6.33 10.91 3.39
CA ILE A 151 5.98 12.22 2.83
C ILE A 151 5.37 11.99 1.45
N VAL A 152 4.08 12.27 1.28
CA VAL A 152 3.27 11.93 0.08
C VAL A 152 3.90 12.36 -1.26
N VAL A 153 4.67 13.44 -1.27
CA VAL A 153 5.33 13.93 -2.51
C VAL A 153 6.70 13.27 -2.73
N LEU A 154 7.37 12.87 -1.66
CA LEU A 154 8.75 12.36 -1.71
C LEU A 154 8.82 10.84 -1.70
N ASP A 155 7.71 10.16 -1.44
CA ASP A 155 7.69 8.73 -1.25
C ASP A 155 7.94 7.95 -2.56
N TYR A 156 7.36 8.39 -3.68
CA TYR A 156 7.64 7.81 -4.99
C TYR A 156 9.08 8.09 -5.45
N MET A 157 9.65 9.23 -5.02
CA MET A 157 11.06 9.54 -5.26
C MET A 157 11.97 8.61 -4.46
N ALA A 158 11.62 8.33 -3.19
CA ALA A 158 12.34 7.37 -2.37
C ALA A 158 12.31 5.97 -3.01
N LEU A 159 11.14 5.53 -3.45
CA LEU A 159 10.95 4.24 -4.11
C LEU A 159 11.80 4.10 -5.39
N LEU A 160 11.87 5.16 -6.20
CA LEU A 160 12.72 5.24 -7.38
C LEU A 160 14.21 5.13 -7.04
N VAL A 161 14.68 5.85 -6.03
CA VAL A 161 16.09 5.82 -5.60
C VAL A 161 16.48 4.42 -5.11
N ILE A 162 15.62 3.79 -4.30
CA ILE A 162 15.79 2.41 -3.80
C ILE A 162 15.88 1.43 -4.98
N LEU A 163 15.00 1.59 -5.97
CA LEU A 163 14.99 0.76 -7.18
C LEU A 163 16.28 0.89 -7.99
N ILE A 164 16.70 2.13 -8.28
CA ILE A 164 17.92 2.41 -9.04
C ILE A 164 19.14 1.83 -8.33
N LYS A 165 19.24 2.03 -7.00
CA LYS A 165 20.37 1.51 -6.21
C LYS A 165 20.41 -0.01 -6.17
N LEU A 166 19.25 -0.67 -6.16
CA LEU A 166 19.16 -2.12 -6.20
C LEU A 166 19.71 -2.69 -7.51
N PHE A 167 19.40 -2.07 -8.65
CA PHE A 167 19.89 -2.50 -9.97
C PHE A 167 21.32 -2.04 -10.27
N ALA A 168 21.71 -0.85 -9.82
CA ALA A 168 23.06 -0.31 -10.03
C ALA A 168 24.16 -1.12 -9.32
N LYS A 169 23.82 -1.83 -8.23
CA LYS A 169 24.74 -2.75 -7.53
C LYS A 169 24.73 -4.18 -8.10
N GLN A 170 24.00 -4.44 -9.19
CA GLN A 170 24.18 -5.65 -10.00
C GLN A 170 25.20 -5.42 -11.13
N PRO A 171 26.50 -5.35 -10.80
CA PRO A 171 27.48 -6.03 -11.64
C PRO A 171 28.31 -6.99 -10.79
N GLN A 172 28.66 -8.13 -11.41
CA GLN A 172 29.45 -9.26 -10.88
C GLN A 172 28.64 -10.39 -10.23
N ALA A 173 27.80 -11.05 -11.04
CA ALA A 173 27.82 -12.51 -10.99
C ALA A 173 29.19 -12.94 -11.53
N GLN A 174 29.99 -13.53 -10.66
CA GLN A 174 31.27 -14.16 -10.98
C GLN A 174 31.04 -15.27 -12.00
N VAL A 175 32.00 -15.37 -12.93
CA VAL A 175 32.19 -16.45 -13.91
C VAL A 175 32.28 -17.80 -13.21
#